data_AF-A7SMU8-F1
#
_entry.id   AF-A7SMU8-F1
#
_cell.length_a   1.000
_cell.length_b   1.000
_cell.length_c   1.000
_cell.angle_alpha   90.00
_cell.angle_beta   90.00
_cell.angle_gamma   90.00
#
_symmetry.space_group_name_H-M   'P 1'
#
loop_
_entity.id
_entity.type
_entity.pdbx_description
1 polymer ?
#
loop_
_entity_poly.entity_id
_entity_poly.type
_entity_poly.pdbx_seq_one_letter_code
_entity_poly.pdbx_strand_id
1 'polypeptide(L)'
;NGPNSWLLSCRHLVNGPNSWLLSCRHLVNGPNSWLLSCRHLVNGPNSWLLSCRHLVNGPNSWLLSCRHLVNGPNSWLLSCRHLVNGPNSWLL
;
A
#
# COMPACT_ATOMS: atom_id res chain seq x y z
N ASN A 1 -4.44 1.20 -15.74
CA ASN A 1 -5.53 0.20 -15.67
C ASN A 1 -6.77 0.83 -15.07
N GLY A 2 -7.94 0.37 -15.53
CA GLY A 2 -9.25 0.86 -15.09
C GLY A 2 -9.65 0.31 -13.71
N PRO A 3 -10.83 0.71 -13.21
CA PRO A 3 -11.40 0.14 -11.99
C PRO A 3 -11.60 -1.38 -12.11
N ASN A 4 -11.58 -2.10 -10.97
CA ASN A 4 -11.83 -3.55 -10.91
C ASN A 4 -10.82 -4.39 -11.71
N SER A 5 -9.53 -4.05 -11.63
CA SER A 5 -8.48 -4.76 -12.34
C SER A 5 -7.81 -5.84 -11.49
N TRP A 6 -7.43 -6.96 -12.10
CA TRP A 6 -6.52 -7.94 -11.51
C TRP A 6 -5.24 -8.05 -12.33
N LEU A 7 -4.08 -8.00 -11.66
CA LEU A 7 -2.78 -8.11 -12.30
C LEU A 7 -1.81 -8.96 -11.50
N LEU A 8 -1.08 -9.81 -12.22
CA LEU A 8 -0.03 -10.64 -11.63
C LEU A 8 1.26 -9.83 -11.37
N SER A 9 1.79 -9.16 -12.40
CA SER A 9 3.06 -8.45 -12.24
C SER A 9 3.19 -7.32 -13.23
N CYS A 10 3.78 -6.21 -12.80
CA CYS A 10 4.10 -5.06 -13.65
C CYS A 10 5.39 -4.39 -13.18
N ARG A 11 6.13 -3.75 -14.09
CA ARG A 11 7.26 -2.90 -13.69
C ARG A 11 6.78 -1.53 -13.20
N HIS A 12 5.93 -0.88 -13.98
CA HIS A 12 5.34 0.41 -13.66
C HIS A 12 3.84 0.32 -13.88
N LEU A 13 3.06 0.83 -12.95
CA LEU A 13 1.60 0.85 -13.08
C LEU A 13 1.01 2.06 -12.37
N VAL A 14 0.05 2.68 -13.06
CA VAL A 14 -0.96 3.55 -12.43
C VAL A 14 -2.28 2.81 -12.53
N ASN A 15 -2.90 2.57 -11.38
CA ASN A 15 -4.08 1.74 -11.30
C ASN A 15 -5.25 2.44 -10.61
N GLY A 16 -6.44 2.13 -11.11
CA GLY A 16 -7.70 2.65 -10.60
C GLY A 16 -8.10 2.03 -9.25
N PRO A 17 -9.29 2.40 -8.77
CA PRO A 17 -9.85 1.88 -7.53
C PRO A 17 -10.23 0.38 -7.65
N ASN A 18 -10.45 -0.26 -6.51
CA ASN A 18 -10.93 -1.64 -6.41
C ASN A 18 -10.01 -2.62 -7.16
N SER A 19 -8.71 -2.58 -6.88
CA SER A 19 -7.72 -3.34 -7.63
C SER A 19 -7.01 -4.40 -6.81
N TRP A 20 -6.65 -5.49 -7.48
CA TRP A 20 -5.88 -6.58 -6.91
C TRP A 20 -4.58 -6.74 -7.67
N LEU A 21 -3.46 -6.75 -6.97
CA LEU A 21 -2.16 -6.85 -7.60
C LEU A 21 -1.20 -7.73 -6.78
N LEU A 22 -0.53 -8.66 -7.45
CA LEU A 22 0.41 -9.54 -6.77
C LEU A 22 1.79 -8.87 -6.61
N SER A 23 2.36 -8.30 -7.68
CA SER A 23 3.68 -7.65 -7.57
C SER A 23 3.88 -6.46 -8.49
N CYS A 24 4.44 -5.37 -7.98
CA CYS A 24 4.89 -4.26 -8.82
C CYS A 24 6.22 -3.67 -8.36
N ARG A 25 7.04 -3.18 -9.29
CA ARG A 25 8.23 -2.41 -8.90
C ARG A 25 7.85 -0.98 -8.49
N HIS A 26 7.05 -0.29 -9.29
CA HIS A 26 6.58 1.07 -9.03
C HIS A 26 5.08 1.16 -9.28
N LEU A 27 4.31 1.39 -8.21
CA LEU A 27 2.87 1.44 -8.28
C LEU A 27 2.35 2.76 -7.69
N VAL A 28 1.43 3.40 -8.42
CA VAL A 28 0.49 4.38 -7.88
C VAL A 28 -0.88 3.73 -7.95
N ASN A 29 -1.49 3.48 -6.79
CA ASN A 29 -2.74 2.74 -6.71
C ASN A 29 -3.88 3.61 -6.18
N GLY A 30 -5.07 3.40 -6.73
CA GLY A 30 -6.30 3.98 -6.24
C GLY A 30 -6.76 3.40 -4.90
N PRO A 31 -7.91 3.87 -4.39
CA PRO A 31 -8.49 3.39 -3.14
C PRO A 31 -9.01 1.95 -3.24
N ASN A 32 -9.27 1.34 -2.08
CA ASN A 32 -9.85 0.00 -1.95
C ASN A 32 -9.02 -1.06 -2.68
N SER A 33 -7.74 -1.13 -2.37
CA SER A 33 -6.82 -1.99 -3.12
C SER A 33 -6.16 -3.06 -2.27
N TRP A 34 -5.83 -4.18 -2.91
CA TRP A 34 -5.12 -5.31 -2.32
C TRP A 34 -3.81 -5.54 -3.06
N LEU A 35 -2.70 -5.47 -2.33
CA LEU A 35 -1.36 -5.63 -2.89
C LEU A 35 -0.54 -6.61 -2.05
N LEU A 36 0.05 -7.62 -2.70
CA LEU A 36 0.94 -8.54 -1.99
C LEU A 36 2.34 -7.94 -1.83
N SER A 37 2.95 -7.44 -2.91
CA SER A 37 4.31 -6.90 -2.83
C SER A 37 4.54 -5.70 -3.73
N CYS A 38 5.26 -4.71 -3.22
CA CYS A 38 5.78 -3.64 -4.06
C CYS A 38 7.15 -3.12 -3.60
N ARG A 39 7.98 -2.64 -4.54
CA ARG A 39 9.22 -1.94 -4.15
C ARG A 39 8.93 -0.49 -3.76
N HIS A 40 8.21 0.26 -4.59
CA HIS A 40 7.82 1.64 -4.34
C HIS A 40 6.32 1.80 -4.59
N LEU A 41 5.57 2.10 -3.53
CA LEU A 41 4.12 2.25 -3.59
C LEU A 41 3.70 3.62 -3.08
N VAL A 42 2.82 4.27 -3.85
CA VAL A 42 1.92 5.31 -3.35
C VAL A 42 0.52 4.73 -3.40
N ASN A 43 -0.10 4.56 -2.24
CA ASN A 43 -1.36 3.83 -2.11
C ASN A 43 -2.50 4.75 -1.70
N GLY A 44 -3.66 4.56 -2.33
CA GLY A 44 -4.89 5.20 -1.92
C GLY A 44 -5.44 4.67 -0.58
N PRO A 45 -6.49 5.31 -0.04
CA PRO A 45 -7.12 4.92 1.21
C PRO A 45 -7.77 3.53 1.16
N ASN A 46 -8.08 2.98 2.34
CA ASN A 46 -8.77 1.70 2.51
C ASN A 46 -8.05 0.54 1.81
N SER A 47 -6.73 0.47 1.95
CA SER A 47 -5.93 -0.52 1.22
C SER A 47 -5.27 -1.54 2.15
N TRP A 48 -5.03 -2.74 1.60
CA TRP A 48 -4.36 -3.84 2.27
C TRP A 48 -3.05 -4.17 1.56
N LEU A 49 -1.96 -4.17 2.32
CA LEU A 49 -0.62 -4.42 1.82
C LEU A 49 0.13 -5.44 2.69
N LEU A 50 0.65 -6.50 2.08
CA LEU A 50 1.48 -7.46 2.80
C LEU A 50 2.92 -6.94 2.95
N SER A 51 3.57 -6.50 1.87
CA SER A 51 4.97 -6.05 1.97
C SER A 51 5.31 -4.92 1.02
N CYS A 52 6.06 -3.94 1.53
CA CYS A 52 6.68 -2.93 0.68
C CYS A 52 8.06 -2.50 1.15
N ARG A 53 8.94 -2.07 0.23
CA ARG A 53 10.21 -1.43 0.64
C ARG A 53 10.01 0.05 0.99
N HIS A 54 9.34 0.81 0.14
CA HIS A 54 9.04 2.22 0.35
C HIS A 54 7.57 2.47 0.10
N LEU A 55 6.84 2.84 1.15
CA LEU A 55 5.40 3.06 1.09
C LEU A 55 5.04 4.48 1.54
N VAL A 56 4.23 5.15 0.72
CA VAL A 56 3.36 6.25 1.15
C VAL A 56 1.93 5.73 1.13
N ASN A 57 1.31 5.62 2.30
CA ASN A 57 0.03 4.95 2.47
C ASN A 57 -1.08 5.96 2.76
N GLY A 58 -2.22 5.81 2.10
CA GLY A 58 -3.44 6.53 2.43
C GLY A 58 -4.05 6.08 3.77
N PRO A 59 -5.05 6.81 4.26
CA PRO A 59 -5.72 6.51 5.54
C PRO A 59 -6.48 5.17 5.51
N ASN A 60 -6.85 4.70 6.70
CA ASN A 60 -7.64 3.47 6.92
C ASN A 60 -7.02 2.22 6.27
N SER A 61 -5.69 2.11 6.32
CA SER A 61 -4.98 1.05 5.60
C SER A 61 -4.36 0.03 6.56
N TRP A 62 -4.18 -1.19 6.07
CA TRP A 62 -3.59 -2.30 6.81
C TRP A 62 -2.29 -2.72 6.14
N LEU A 63 -1.19 -2.71 6.91
CA LEU A 63 0.14 -3.06 6.44
C LEU A 63 0.80 -4.10 7.35
N LEU A 64 1.22 -5.23 6.76
CA LEU A 64 1.97 -6.23 7.52
C LEU A 64 3.43 -5.82 7.71
N SER A 65 4.14 -5.45 6.64
CA SER A 65 5.57 -5.11 6.76
C SER A 65 6.02 -4.04 5.77
N CYS A 66 6.84 -3.09 6.26
CA CYS A 66 7.55 -2.17 5.39
C CYS A 66 8.95 -1.81 5.89
N ARG A 67 9.87 -1.45 4.97
CA ARG A 67 11.16 -0.89 5.40
C ARG A 67 11.04 0.61 5.72
N HIS A 68 10.43 1.39 4.83
CA HIS A 68 10.22 2.83 5.03
C HIS A 68 8.76 3.16 4.77
N LEU A 69 8.07 3.64 5.80
CA LEU A 69 6.66 3.96 5.76
C LEU A 69 6.39 5.41 6.11
N VAL A 70 5.63 6.09 5.25
CA VAL A 70 4.84 7.26 5.61
C VAL A 70 3.37 6.83 5.64
N ASN A 71 2.80 6.75 6.83
CA ASN A 71 1.48 6.15 7.06
C ASN A 71 0.41 7.24 7.22
N GLY A 72 -0.72 7.07 6.54
CA GLY A 72 -1.90 7.88 6.75
C GLY A 72 -2.62 7.56 8.08
N PRO A 73 -3.55 8.42 8.52
CA PRO A 73 -4.28 8.24 9.78
C PRO A 73 -5.14 6.98 9.79
N ASN A 74 -5.53 6.53 10.99
CA ASN A 74 -6.40 5.37 11.22
C ASN A 74 -5.88 4.06 10.59
N SER A 75 -4.57 3.92 10.47
CA SER A 75 -3.94 2.76 9.82
C SER A 75 -3.34 1.79 10.83
N TRP A 76 -3.27 0.52 10.43
CA TRP A 76 -2.72 -0.57 11.23
C TRP A 76 -1.43 -1.07 10.61
N LEU A 77 -0.38 -1.18 11.40
CA LEU A 77 0.94 -1.64 10.99
C LEU A 77 1.44 -2.73 11.94
N LEU A 78 1.89 -3.86 11.41
CA LEU A 78 2.55 -4.90 12.23
C LEU A 78 4.06 -4.68 12.37
N SER A 79 4.75 -4.21 11.33
CA SER A 79 6.20 -4.03 11.43
C SER A 79 6.73 -2.99 10.46
N CYS A 80 7.55 -2.08 10.97
CA CYS A 80 8.32 -1.19 10.11
C CYS A 80 9.69 -0.85 10.70
N ARG A 81 10.69 -0.69 9.82
CA ARG A 81 12.03 -0.25 10.23
C ARG A 81 12.10 1.26 10.44
N HIS A 82 11.51 2.04 9.54
CA HIS A 82 11.47 3.50 9.63
C HIS A 82 10.04 3.98 9.36
N LEU A 83 9.43 4.57 10.39
CA LEU A 83 8.02 4.93 10.40
C LEU A 83 7.83 6.42 10.66
N VAL A 84 7.08 7.07 9.77
CA VAL A 84 6.37 8.33 10.03
C VAL A 84 4.89 8.00 10.10
N ASN A 85 4.28 8.17 11.27
CA ASN A 85 2.92 7.72 11.53
C ASN A 85 1.93 8.89 11.56
N GLY A 86 0.73 8.66 11.03
CA GLY A 86 -0.39 9.59 11.17
C GLY A 86 -1.01 9.57 12.57
N PRO A 87 -2.01 10.41 12.84
CA PRO A 87 -2.80 10.29 14.05
C PRO A 87 -3.68 9.03 14.02
N ASN A 88 -4.01 8.49 15.20
CA ASN A 88 -4.89 7.32 15.39
C ASN A 88 -4.44 6.05 14.66
N SER A 89 -3.15 5.92 14.34
CA SER A 89 -2.59 4.70 13.75
C SER A 89 -1.88 3.84 14.78
N TRP A 90 -2.03 2.53 14.62
CA TRP A 90 -1.58 1.52 15.55
C TRP A 90 -0.37 0.81 14.97
N LEU A 91 0.69 0.71 15.78
CA LEU A 91 1.82 -0.18 15.54
C LEU A 91 1.71 -1.32 16.55
N LEU A 92 1.59 -2.54 16.05
CA LEU A 92 1.68 -3.75 16.85
C LEU A 92 3.16 -4.11 17.09
#